data_AF-A0A1F6NRL3-F1
#
_entry.id   AF-A0A1F6NRL3-F1
#
_cell.length_a   1.000
_cell.length_b   1.000
_cell.length_c   1.000
_cell.angle_alpha   90.00
_cell.angle_beta   90.00
_cell.angle_gamma   90.00
#
_symmetry.space_group_name_H-M   'P 1'
#
loop_
_entity.id
_entity.type
_entity.pdbx_description
1 polymer ?
#
loop_
_entity_poly.entity_id
_entity_poly.type
_entity_poly.pdbx_seq_one_letter_code
_entity_poly.pdbx_strand_id
1 'polypeptide(L)'
;MKEKIKKEVNEWYLAATYWLTVIVVPFALVFLFGMLTVSFFGVENITGLMIISYVIYILGLWLGVKYASNYLDKNYIVKDKNRLIKLSTLYLFVVGLVIRLYEATEGINAIYIIDLLFFFVLVTLFYFFSKKYLKNNFIN
;
A
#
# COMPACT_ATOMS: atom_id res chain seq x y z
N MET A 1 -16.45 -28.62 -7.70
CA MET A 1 -16.03 -27.27 -7.28
C MET A 1 -16.60 -26.30 -8.30
N LYS A 2 -17.57 -25.43 -7.95
CA LYS A 2 -18.12 -24.46 -8.93
C LYS A 2 -17.01 -23.44 -9.24
N GLU A 3 -16.55 -23.37 -10.48
CA GLU A 3 -15.69 -22.26 -10.91
C GLU A 3 -16.43 -20.95 -10.64
N LYS A 4 -15.85 -20.10 -9.78
CA LYS A 4 -16.38 -18.75 -9.60
C LYS A 4 -16.16 -18.01 -10.92
N ILE A 5 -17.25 -17.62 -11.56
CA ILE A 5 -17.21 -16.73 -12.73
C ILE A 5 -16.52 -15.43 -12.28
N LYS A 6 -15.35 -15.15 -12.87
CA LYS A 6 -14.60 -13.91 -12.60
C LYS A 6 -15.39 -12.72 -13.13
N LYS A 7 -15.40 -11.61 -12.38
CA LYS A 7 -16.12 -10.40 -12.78
C LYS A 7 -15.25 -9.55 -13.70
N GLU A 8 -15.83 -9.13 -14.82
CA GLU A 8 -15.28 -8.06 -15.64
C GLU A 8 -15.77 -6.72 -15.10
N VAL A 9 -14.84 -5.81 -14.82
CA VAL A 9 -15.13 -4.47 -14.32
C VAL A 9 -14.20 -3.47 -14.98
N ASN A 10 -14.55 -2.20 -14.89
CA ASN A 10 -13.71 -1.13 -15.42
C ASN A 10 -12.36 -1.07 -14.68
N GLU A 11 -11.30 -0.72 -15.40
CA GLU A 11 -9.92 -0.73 -14.93
C GLU A 11 -9.67 0.27 -13.78
N TRP A 12 -10.34 1.43 -13.79
CA TRP A 12 -10.23 2.40 -12.69
C TRP A 12 -10.81 1.84 -11.38
N TYR A 13 -11.92 1.12 -11.47
CA TYR A 13 -12.56 0.48 -10.32
C TYR A 13 -11.67 -0.66 -9.80
N LEU A 14 -11.09 -1.43 -10.70
CA LEU A 14 -10.15 -2.49 -10.38
C LEU A 14 -8.90 -1.93 -9.68
N ALA A 15 -8.36 -0.82 -10.18
CA ALA A 15 -7.23 -0.12 -9.59
C ALA A 15 -7.55 0.43 -8.19
N ALA A 16 -8.73 1.02 -8.03
CA ALA A 16 -9.17 1.54 -6.74
C ALA A 16 -9.34 0.40 -5.72
N THR A 17 -9.98 -0.70 -6.15
CA THR A 17 -10.15 -1.91 -5.33
C THR A 17 -8.79 -2.49 -4.93
N TYR A 18 -7.84 -2.58 -5.86
CA TYR A 18 -6.49 -3.06 -5.60
C TYR A 18 -5.81 -2.20 -4.55
N TRP A 19 -5.72 -0.89 -4.81
CA TRP A 19 -5.06 0.08 -3.95
C TRP A 19 -5.64 0.10 -2.53
N LEU A 20 -6.98 0.14 -2.40
CA LEU A 20 -7.67 0.06 -1.10
C LEU A 20 -7.34 -1.24 -0.37
N THR A 21 -7.38 -2.38 -1.06
CA THR A 21 -7.08 -3.69 -0.46
C THR A 21 -5.63 -3.76 0.01
N VAL A 22 -4.68 -3.14 -0.71
CA VAL A 22 -3.28 -3.08 -0.29
C VAL A 22 -3.12 -2.29 1.00
N ILE A 23 -3.78 -1.15 1.16
CA ILE A 23 -3.61 -0.26 2.33
C ILE A 23 -4.22 -0.83 3.61
N VAL A 24 -5.26 -1.67 3.51
CA VAL A 24 -5.88 -2.30 4.68
C VAL A 24 -4.87 -3.14 5.48
N VAL A 25 -3.91 -3.80 4.82
CA VAL A 25 -2.94 -4.67 5.50
C VAL A 25 -1.92 -3.90 6.35
N PRO A 26 -1.18 -2.89 5.82
CA PRO A 26 -0.36 -2.01 6.65
C PRO A 26 -1.12 -1.40 7.81
N PHE A 27 -2.35 -0.92 7.58
CA PHE A 27 -3.19 -0.34 8.63
C PHE A 27 -3.47 -1.34 9.76
N ALA A 28 -3.86 -2.56 9.42
CA ALA A 28 -4.10 -3.63 10.39
C ALA A 28 -2.81 -3.99 11.17
N LEU A 29 -1.66 -4.05 10.50
CA LEU A 29 -0.39 -4.36 11.16
C LEU A 29 0.06 -3.25 12.09
N VAL A 30 -0.04 -1.98 11.68
CA VAL A 30 0.29 -0.84 12.55
C VAL A 30 -0.63 -0.83 13.77
N PHE A 31 -1.92 -1.13 13.61
CA PHE A 31 -2.83 -1.25 14.74
C PHE A 31 -2.45 -2.38 15.71
N LEU A 32 -2.14 -3.57 15.18
CA LEU A 32 -1.77 -4.74 16.00
C LEU A 32 -0.42 -4.57 16.70
N PHE A 33 0.58 -4.06 15.99
CA PHE A 33 1.94 -3.96 16.52
C PHE A 33 2.22 -2.63 17.21
N GLY A 34 1.44 -1.58 16.97
CA GLY A 34 1.65 -0.25 17.55
C GLY A 34 1.58 -0.24 19.08
N MET A 35 0.67 -1.00 19.68
CA MET A 35 0.61 -1.14 21.15
C MET A 35 1.82 -1.89 21.71
N LEU A 36 2.29 -2.91 20.97
CA LEU A 36 3.47 -3.68 21.36
C LEU A 36 4.74 -2.82 21.28
N THR A 37 4.91 -2.06 20.20
CA THR A 37 6.10 -1.21 20.02
C THR A 37 6.22 -0.17 21.13
N VAL A 38 5.12 0.48 21.50
CA VAL A 38 5.10 1.42 22.63
C VAL A 38 5.44 0.73 23.96
N SER A 39 4.91 -0.48 24.18
CA SER A 39 5.16 -1.24 25.41
C SER A 39 6.62 -1.68 25.57
N PHE A 40 7.31 -1.98 24.46
CA PHE A 40 8.71 -2.43 24.48
C PHE A 40 9.74 -1.28 24.47
N PHE A 41 9.46 -0.19 23.76
CA PHE A 41 10.43 0.89 23.54
C PHE A 41 10.22 2.13 24.42
N GLY A 42 9.06 2.26 25.06
CA GLY A 42 8.66 3.48 25.75
C GLY A 42 8.29 4.60 24.76
N VAL A 43 7.47 5.55 25.20
CA VAL A 43 7.00 6.68 24.37
C VAL A 43 8.11 7.70 24.11
N GLU A 44 9.12 7.72 24.97
CA GLU A 44 10.28 8.59 24.93
C GLU A 44 11.26 8.26 23.79
N ASN A 45 11.27 7.03 23.28
CA ASN A 45 12.16 6.62 22.19
C ASN A 45 11.52 6.82 20.81
N ILE A 46 11.21 8.08 20.49
CA ILE A 46 10.51 8.47 19.25
C ILE A 46 11.23 7.97 17.99
N THR A 47 12.56 8.04 17.95
CA THR A 47 13.35 7.58 16.80
C THR A 47 13.24 6.06 16.60
N GLY A 48 13.33 5.27 17.67
CA GLY A 48 13.18 3.81 17.61
C GLY A 48 11.77 3.41 17.15
N LEU A 49 10.75 4.07 17.70
CA LEU A 49 9.35 3.86 17.31
C LEU A 49 9.12 4.18 15.83
N MET A 50 9.70 5.26 15.32
CA MET A 50 9.57 5.66 13.92
C MET A 50 10.20 4.63 12.97
N ILE A 51 11.44 4.18 13.26
CA ILE A 51 12.14 3.17 12.45
C ILE A 51 11.33 1.86 12.39
N ILE A 52 10.83 1.40 13.53
CA ILE A 52 10.04 0.16 13.59
C ILE A 52 8.72 0.32 12.84
N SER A 53 8.07 1.48 12.97
CA SER A 53 6.83 1.78 12.24
C SER A 53 7.06 1.71 10.73
N TYR A 54 8.17 2.25 10.23
CA TYR A 54 8.54 2.14 8.82
C TYR A 54 8.79 0.70 8.37
N VAL A 55 9.48 -0.11 9.17
CA VAL A 55 9.70 -1.53 8.87
C VAL A 55 8.38 -2.30 8.80
N ILE A 56 7.49 -2.10 9.79
CA ILE A 56 6.15 -2.70 9.82
C ILE A 56 5.35 -2.27 8.59
N TYR A 57 5.43 -0.99 8.21
CA TYR A 57 4.71 -0.47 7.05
C TYR A 57 5.21 -1.09 5.74
N ILE A 58 6.52 -1.26 5.55
CA ILE A 58 7.08 -1.94 4.37
C ILE A 58 6.63 -3.39 4.30
N LEU A 59 6.69 -4.12 5.42
CA LEU A 59 6.22 -5.51 5.49
C LEU A 59 4.72 -5.60 5.20
N GLY A 60 3.93 -4.69 5.75
CA GLY A 60 2.51 -4.56 5.49
C GLY A 60 2.20 -4.26 4.04
N LEU A 61 2.98 -3.36 3.40
CA LEU A 61 2.83 -3.04 1.99
C LEU A 61 3.08 -4.26 1.13
N TRP A 62 4.16 -4.99 1.41
CA TRP A 62 4.52 -6.21 0.70
C TRP A 62 3.43 -7.30 0.83
N LEU A 63 2.97 -7.55 2.05
CA LEU A 63 1.90 -8.51 2.33
C LEU A 63 0.56 -8.07 1.71
N GLY A 64 0.24 -6.78 1.79
CA GLY A 64 -0.94 -6.16 1.21
C GLY A 64 -0.96 -6.33 -0.30
N VAL A 65 0.14 -6.03 -0.98
CA VAL A 65 0.29 -6.26 -2.43
C VAL A 65 0.09 -7.72 -2.78
N LYS A 66 0.72 -8.65 -2.04
CA LYS A 66 0.58 -10.09 -2.29
C LYS A 66 -0.86 -10.57 -2.10
N TYR A 67 -1.51 -10.14 -1.02
CA TYR A 67 -2.90 -10.46 -0.73
C TYR A 67 -3.85 -9.88 -1.78
N ALA A 68 -3.74 -8.58 -2.08
CA ALA A 68 -4.59 -7.90 -3.05
C ALA A 68 -4.44 -8.47 -4.45
N SER A 69 -3.22 -8.85 -4.86
CA SER A 69 -2.99 -9.49 -6.16
C SER A 69 -3.69 -10.85 -6.26
N ASN A 70 -3.60 -11.66 -5.20
CA ASN A 70 -4.32 -12.94 -5.13
C ASN A 70 -5.83 -12.76 -5.05
N TYR A 71 -6.30 -11.74 -4.36
CA TYR A 71 -7.72 -11.40 -4.28
C TYR A 71 -8.27 -11.00 -5.66
N LEU A 72 -7.55 -10.15 -6.38
CA LEU A 72 -7.94 -9.78 -7.74
C LEU A 72 -7.95 -10.98 -8.67
N ASP A 73 -6.90 -11.81 -8.63
CA ASP A 73 -6.83 -12.98 -9.51
C ASP A 73 -8.01 -13.95 -9.32
N LYS A 74 -8.49 -14.10 -8.09
CA LYS A 74 -9.63 -14.97 -7.75
C LYS A 74 -11.00 -14.39 -8.11
N ASN A 75 -11.15 -13.07 -8.14
CA ASN A 75 -12.47 -12.43 -8.21
C ASN A 75 -12.71 -11.64 -9.50
N TYR A 76 -11.65 -11.21 -10.19
CA TYR A 76 -11.74 -10.28 -11.32
C TYR A 76 -10.87 -10.70 -12.51
N ILE A 77 -11.26 -10.20 -13.67
CA ILE A 77 -10.48 -10.30 -14.91
C ILE A 77 -9.55 -9.10 -15.03
N VAL A 78 -8.25 -9.37 -15.17
CA VAL A 78 -7.17 -8.41 -15.35
C VAL A 78 -6.67 -8.52 -16.80
N LYS A 79 -7.10 -7.57 -17.64
CA LYS A 79 -6.71 -7.49 -19.06
C LYS A 79 -5.34 -6.84 -19.24
N ASP A 80 -5.13 -5.68 -18.63
CA ASP A 80 -3.86 -4.96 -18.67
C ASP A 80 -3.33 -4.67 -17.25
N LYS A 81 -2.44 -5.55 -16.78
CA LYS A 81 -1.77 -5.37 -15.48
C LYS A 81 -0.92 -4.10 -15.44
N ASN A 82 -0.32 -3.67 -16.54
CA ASN A 82 0.59 -2.52 -16.53
C ASN A 82 -0.20 -1.23 -16.29
N ARG A 83 -1.35 -1.10 -16.95
CA ARG A 83 -2.27 0.02 -16.72
C ARG A 83 -2.84 -0.01 -15.31
N LEU A 84 -3.25 -1.18 -14.81
CA LEU A 84 -3.71 -1.36 -13.43
C LEU A 84 -2.66 -0.91 -12.40
N ILE A 85 -1.40 -1.33 -12.57
CA ILE A 85 -0.29 -0.94 -11.70
C ILE A 85 -0.11 0.58 -11.73
N LYS A 86 -0.02 1.19 -12.92
CA LYS A 86 0.17 2.64 -13.06
C LYS A 86 -0.95 3.44 -12.39
N LEU A 87 -2.21 3.05 -12.61
CA LEU A 87 -3.36 3.72 -11.99
C LEU A 87 -3.35 3.57 -10.47
N SER A 88 -3.05 2.37 -9.96
CA SER A 88 -3.00 2.13 -8.51
C SER A 88 -1.84 2.88 -7.84
N THR A 89 -0.68 2.94 -8.50
CA THR A 89 0.48 3.74 -8.04
C THR A 89 0.14 5.23 -8.07
N LEU A 90 -0.58 5.69 -9.09
CA LEU A 90 -1.04 7.07 -9.17
C LEU A 90 -2.01 7.40 -8.03
N TYR A 91 -2.93 6.50 -7.68
CA TYR A 91 -3.81 6.70 -6.52
C TYR A 91 -3.01 6.83 -5.22
N LEU A 92 -2.05 5.94 -5.00
CA LEU A 92 -1.15 6.04 -3.83
C LEU A 92 -0.39 7.36 -3.82
N PHE A 93 0.15 7.77 -4.97
CA PHE A 93 0.93 8.98 -5.10
C PHE A 93 0.09 10.23 -4.82
N VAL A 94 -1.07 10.37 -5.47
CA VAL A 94 -1.94 11.54 -5.33
C VAL A 94 -2.47 11.64 -3.90
N VAL A 95 -3.01 10.55 -3.34
CA VAL A 95 -3.55 10.56 -1.97
C VAL A 95 -2.45 10.83 -0.96
N GLY A 96 -1.30 10.17 -1.08
CA GLY A 96 -0.18 10.37 -0.16
C GLY A 96 0.46 11.76 -0.25
N LEU A 97 0.44 12.38 -1.43
CA LEU A 97 0.91 13.74 -1.63
C LEU A 97 -0.06 14.77 -1.04
N VAL A 98 -1.38 14.58 -1.20
CA VAL A 98 -2.40 15.44 -0.57
C VAL A 98 -2.27 15.43 0.96
N ILE A 99 -2.08 14.24 1.57
CA ILE A 99 -1.87 14.12 3.02
C ILE A 99 -0.64 14.90 3.47
N ARG A 100 0.48 14.79 2.74
CA ARG A 100 1.71 15.51 3.09
C ARG A 100 1.64 17.01 2.88
N LEU A 101 0.93 17.46 1.84
CA LEU A 101 0.66 18.88 1.66
C LEU A 101 -0.16 19.45 2.82
N TYR A 102 -1.09 18.67 3.36
CA TYR A 102 -1.81 19.04 4.57
C TYR A 102 -0.88 19.09 5.80
N GLU A 103 -0.07 18.06 6.04
CA GLU A 103 0.93 18.03 7.13
C GLU A 103 1.93 19.19 7.05
N ALA A 104 2.31 19.60 5.84
CA ALA A 104 3.20 20.75 5.64
C ALA A 104 2.61 22.08 6.16
N THR A 105 1.27 22.20 6.25
CA THR A 105 0.61 23.38 6.83
C THR A 105 0.82 23.48 8.35
N GLU A 106 1.12 22.37 9.02
CA GLU A 106 1.44 22.31 10.45
C GLU A 106 2.91 22.67 10.74
N GLY A 107 3.74 22.73 9.70
CA GLY A 107 5.13 23.17 9.75
C GLY A 107 6.11 22.15 9.17
N ILE A 108 7.17 22.65 8.53
CA ILE A 108 8.22 21.82 7.94
C ILE A 108 9.35 21.64 8.96
N ASN A 109 9.51 20.41 9.45
CA ASN A 109 10.59 20.02 10.35
C ASN A 109 11.37 18.80 9.82
N ALA A 110 12.40 18.36 10.54
CA ALA A 110 13.22 17.22 10.13
C ALA A 110 12.42 15.91 10.01
N ILE A 111 11.44 15.69 10.89
CA ILE A 111 10.59 14.48 10.89
C ILE A 111 9.75 14.45 9.61
N TYR A 112 9.14 15.58 9.25
CA TYR A 112 8.38 15.73 8.01
C TYR A 112 9.22 15.42 6.77
N ILE A 113 10.46 15.93 6.71
CA ILE A 113 11.36 15.68 5.57
C ILE A 113 11.70 14.18 5.47
N ILE A 114 11.95 13.52 6.60
CA ILE A 114 12.23 12.08 6.63
C ILE A 114 11.01 11.27 6.16
N ASP A 115 9.81 11.60 6.65
CA ASP A 115 8.58 10.91 6.23
C ASP A 115 8.28 11.13 4.74
N LEU A 116 8.50 12.36 4.23
CA LEU A 116 8.36 12.68 2.82
C LEU A 116 9.32 11.86 1.95
N LEU A 117 10.58 11.72 2.35
CA LEU A 117 11.53 10.87 1.63
C LEU A 117 11.12 9.39 1.67
N PHE A 118 10.68 8.93 2.84
CA PHE A 118 10.21 7.55 3.02
C PHE A 118 8.98 7.24 2.16
N PHE A 119 8.08 8.21 1.97
CA PHE A 119 6.94 8.09 1.07
C PHE A 119 7.33 7.81 -0.37
N PHE A 120 8.32 8.53 -0.92
CA PHE A 120 8.79 8.25 -2.27
C PHE A 120 9.39 6.84 -2.40
N VAL A 121 10.07 6.37 -1.35
CA VAL A 121 10.52 4.97 -1.26
C VAL A 121 9.32 4.02 -1.27
N LEU A 122 8.28 4.28 -0.48
CA LEU A 122 7.08 3.44 -0.43
C LEU A 122 6.33 3.39 -1.77
N VAL A 123 6.16 4.52 -2.46
CA VAL A 123 5.53 4.57 -3.79
C VAL A 123 6.32 3.72 -4.78
N THR A 124 7.65 3.82 -4.72
CA THR A 124 8.56 3.04 -5.55
C THR A 124 8.45 1.54 -5.24
N LEU A 125 8.50 1.16 -3.96
CA LEU A 125 8.33 -0.23 -3.53
C LEU A 125 6.97 -0.80 -3.90
N PHE A 126 5.89 -0.02 -3.73
CA PHE A 126 4.55 -0.42 -4.14
C PHE A 126 4.52 -0.75 -5.63
N TYR A 127 5.10 0.08 -6.49
CA TYR A 127 5.19 -0.18 -7.93
C TYR A 127 5.95 -1.49 -8.22
N PHE A 128 7.12 -1.69 -7.61
CA PHE A 128 7.93 -2.88 -7.83
C PHE A 128 7.27 -4.16 -7.33
N PHE A 129 6.68 -4.14 -6.13
CA PHE A 129 5.93 -5.27 -5.60
C PHE A 129 4.71 -5.57 -6.49
N SER A 130 3.97 -4.54 -6.89
CA SER A 130 2.81 -4.73 -7.77
C SER A 130 3.21 -5.37 -9.09
N LYS A 131 4.33 -4.94 -9.70
CA LYS A 131 4.89 -5.54 -10.91
C LYS A 131 5.29 -7.02 -10.72
N LYS A 132 5.77 -7.38 -9.53
CA LYS A 132 6.17 -8.75 -9.18
C LYS A 132 4.98 -9.68 -8.99
N TYR A 133 3.88 -9.21 -8.39
CA TYR A 133 2.78 -10.07 -7.95
C TYR A 133 1.53 -10.02 -8.84
N LEU A 134 1.22 -8.89 -9.49
CA LEU A 134 0.08 -8.81 -10.42
C LEU A 134 0.37 -9.54 -11.74
N LYS A 135 -0.65 -10.24 -12.23
CA LYS A 135 -0.60 -11.02 -13.47
C LYS A 135 -1.83 -10.69 -14.32
N ASN A 136 -1.66 -10.73 -15.64
CA ASN A 136 -2.79 -10.80 -16.56
C ASN A 136 -3.41 -12.18 -16.41
N ASN A 137 -4.73 -12.24 -16.35
CA ASN A 137 -5.47 -13.50 -16.23
C ASN A 137 -6.68 -13.55 -17.17
N PHE A 138 -6.69 -12.67 -18.18
CA PHE A 138 -7.59 -12.75 -19.32
C PHE A 138 -7.21 -13.98 -20.16
N ILE A 139 -8.16 -14.89 -20.32
CA ILE A 139 -8.06 -16.03 -21.23
C ILE A 139 -8.69 -15.56 -22.54
N ASN A 140 -7.93 -15.60 -23.63
CA ASN A 140 -8.47 -15.41 -24.99
C ASN A 140 -9.39 -16.57 -25.35
#